data_AF-A0A259SWM4-F1
#
_entry.id   AF-A0A259SWM4-F1
#
_cell.length_a   1.000
_cell.length_b   1.000
_cell.length_c   1.000
_cell.angle_alpha   90.00
_cell.angle_beta   90.00
_cell.angle_gamma   90.00
#
_symmetry.space_group_name_H-M   'P 1'
#
loop_
_entity.id
_entity.type
_entity.pdbx_description
1 polymer ?
#
loop_
_entity_poly.entity_id
_entity_poly.type
_entity_poly.pdbx_seq_one_letter_code
_entity_poly.pdbx_strand_id
1 'polypeptide(L)'
;TTTHRATVVRSRIAADAVEGTPQVGQEFWSATTGAGEPTGEVPGPSRDLIGKRNVYRYSPHHLYEHVYVSSQRYAWQCLEGVQRGHGDMDLSTVWKFADGLYLFCFREFRIAVASVWLHDLGYQLMTTGIFLGLNGEGASEHSRGGGHIYPLGSVAYPDAQPV
;
A
#
# COMPACT_ATOMS: atom_id res chain seq x y z
N THR A 1 6.56 17.37 11.73
CA THR A 1 6.57 16.15 12.57
C THR A 1 7.58 16.37 13.69
N THR A 2 7.32 15.86 14.90
CA THR A 2 8.21 16.09 16.06
C THR A 2 9.37 15.11 16.15
N THR A 3 9.30 13.97 15.45
CA THR A 3 10.33 12.91 15.53
C THR A 3 11.48 13.10 14.56
N HIS A 4 11.36 14.02 13.59
CA HIS A 4 12.31 14.19 12.48
C HIS A 4 12.65 12.89 11.71
N ARG A 5 11.78 11.86 11.80
CA ARG A 5 11.84 10.62 11.00
C ARG A 5 11.07 10.79 9.70
N ALA A 6 11.51 10.07 8.68
CA ALA A 6 10.89 10.04 7.36
C ALA A 6 10.99 8.64 6.73
N THR A 7 10.15 8.39 5.73
CA THR A 7 10.23 7.23 4.85
C THR A 7 10.21 7.74 3.42
N VAL A 8 11.09 7.18 2.59
CA VAL A 8 11.21 7.53 1.18
C VAL A 8 10.78 6.32 0.35
N VAL A 9 9.92 6.56 -0.63
CA VAL A 9 9.54 5.59 -1.66
C VAL A 9 9.92 6.15 -3.00
N ARG A 10 10.68 5.39 -3.78
CA ARG A 10 10.97 5.72 -5.19
C ARG A 10 10.22 4.74 -6.07
N SER A 11 9.22 5.24 -6.78
CA SER A 11 8.47 4.47 -7.79
C SER A 11 9.03 4.74 -9.19
N ARG A 12 9.26 3.70 -9.99
CA ARG A 12 9.78 3.81 -11.35
C ARG A 12 9.03 2.89 -12.30
N ILE A 13 8.52 3.43 -13.40
CA ILE A 13 7.99 2.64 -14.51
C ILE A 13 9.18 2.17 -15.37
N ALA A 14 9.33 0.87 -15.55
CA ALA A 14 10.31 0.29 -16.47
C ALA A 14 9.93 0.58 -17.92
N ALA A 15 10.93 0.75 -18.78
CA ALA A 15 10.72 1.04 -20.20
C ALA A 15 9.96 -0.11 -20.89
N ASP A 16 10.33 -1.35 -20.57
CA ASP A 16 9.77 -2.56 -21.14
C ASP A 16 9.06 -3.39 -20.06
N ALA A 17 7.94 -4.00 -20.43
CA ALA A 17 7.26 -4.97 -19.59
C ALA A 17 8.00 -6.32 -19.65
N VAL A 18 8.13 -6.97 -18.50
CA VAL A 18 8.73 -8.31 -18.38
C VAL A 18 7.69 -9.22 -17.73
N GLU A 19 7.40 -10.35 -18.37
CA GLU A 19 6.41 -11.31 -17.88
C GLU A 19 6.73 -11.74 -16.43
N GLY A 20 5.70 -11.78 -15.58
CA GLY A 20 5.83 -12.15 -14.18
C GLY A 20 6.48 -11.09 -13.29
N THR A 21 6.77 -9.89 -13.80
CA THR A 21 7.34 -8.78 -13.02
C THR A 21 6.47 -7.53 -13.16
N PRO A 22 6.10 -6.84 -12.05
CA PRO A 22 5.42 -5.56 -12.15
C PRO A 22 6.27 -4.55 -12.91
N GLN A 23 5.69 -3.91 -13.94
CA GLN A 23 6.42 -2.91 -14.72
C GLN A 23 6.77 -1.67 -13.88
N VAL A 24 5.95 -1.37 -12.86
CA VAL A 24 6.26 -0.31 -11.91
C VAL A 24 6.99 -0.91 -10.70
N GLY A 25 8.28 -0.60 -10.57
CA GLY A 25 9.10 -1.00 -9.43
C GLY A 25 9.09 0.04 -8.30
N GLN A 26 9.37 -0.40 -7.08
CA GLN A 26 9.49 0.48 -5.91
C GLN A 26 10.70 0.12 -5.04
N GLU A 27 11.41 1.14 -4.58
CA GLU A 27 12.52 1.06 -3.62
C GLU A 27 12.16 1.90 -2.37
N PHE A 28 12.62 1.47 -1.19
CA PHE A 28 12.19 1.99 0.11
C PHE A 28 13.36 2.28 1.05
N TRP A 29 13.31 3.40 1.77
CA TRP A 29 14.33 3.77 2.76
C TRP A 29 13.73 4.47 3.97
N SER A 30 14.31 4.24 5.14
CA SER A 30 14.16 5.11 6.29
C SER A 30 15.05 6.34 6.10
N ALA A 31 14.58 7.51 6.51
CA ALA A 31 15.32 8.75 6.41
C ALA A 31 15.08 9.63 7.65
N THR A 32 15.84 10.71 7.72
CA THR A 32 15.67 11.77 8.73
C THR A 32 15.50 13.11 8.02
N THR A 33 14.78 14.04 8.64
CA THR A 33 14.67 15.41 8.14
C THR A 33 15.82 16.26 8.67
N GLY A 34 16.38 17.16 7.88
CA GLY A 34 17.39 18.13 8.35
C GLY A 34 16.86 19.23 9.27
N ALA A 35 15.64 19.10 9.79
CA ALA A 35 14.94 20.12 10.58
C ALA A 35 15.12 19.97 12.10
N GLY A 36 15.88 18.97 12.57
CA GLY A 36 16.14 18.72 13.99
C GLY A 36 16.69 17.31 14.27
N GLU A 37 16.98 17.04 15.54
CA GLU A 37 17.53 15.74 15.98
C GLU A 37 16.48 14.63 15.88
N PRO A 38 16.76 13.51 15.19
CA PRO A 38 15.81 12.42 15.04
C PRO A 38 15.57 11.68 16.36
N THR A 39 14.30 11.49 16.71
CA THR A 39 13.86 10.79 17.93
C THR A 39 12.86 9.67 17.61
N GLY A 40 12.57 8.82 18.60
CA GLY A 40 11.63 7.71 18.45
C GLY A 40 12.13 6.59 17.53
N GLU A 41 11.22 5.65 17.24
CA GLU A 41 11.48 4.48 16.40
C GLU A 41 11.80 4.88 14.95
N VAL A 42 12.70 4.13 14.32
CA VAL A 42 13.02 4.30 12.91
C VAL A 42 11.95 3.58 12.08
N PRO A 43 11.23 4.26 11.17
CA PRO A 43 10.26 3.60 10.30
C PRO A 43 10.91 2.48 9.50
N GLY A 44 10.25 1.34 9.38
CA GLY A 44 10.84 0.17 8.73
C GLY A 44 9.80 -0.87 8.30
N PRO A 45 10.23 -1.94 7.60
CA PRO A 45 9.35 -3.03 7.20
C PRO A 45 8.56 -3.59 8.39
N SER A 46 7.27 -3.86 8.17
CA SER A 46 6.36 -4.34 9.22
C SER A 46 5.52 -5.51 8.74
N ARG A 47 5.12 -6.34 9.71
CA ARG A 47 4.28 -7.53 9.54
C ARG A 47 2.91 -7.37 10.17
N ASP A 48 2.62 -6.22 10.78
CA ASP A 48 1.44 -5.98 11.62
C ASP A 48 0.12 -6.14 10.85
N LEU A 49 0.15 -5.93 9.53
CA LEU A 49 -1.03 -6.07 8.69
C LEU A 49 -1.30 -7.51 8.26
N ILE A 50 -0.35 -8.44 8.39
CA ILE A 50 -0.56 -9.84 7.96
C ILE A 50 -1.76 -10.44 8.69
N GLY A 51 -2.67 -11.04 7.93
CA GLY A 51 -3.93 -11.61 8.42
C GLY A 51 -5.07 -10.60 8.58
N LYS A 52 -4.83 -9.29 8.41
CA LYS A 52 -5.90 -8.27 8.45
C LYS A 52 -6.72 -8.30 7.17
N ARG A 53 -8.01 -7.94 7.31
CA ARG A 53 -8.96 -7.78 6.22
C ARG A 53 -9.72 -6.46 6.40
N ASN A 54 -9.61 -5.58 5.41
CA ASN A 54 -10.14 -4.22 5.47
C ASN A 54 -10.88 -3.88 4.18
N VAL A 55 -11.93 -3.06 4.28
CA VAL A 55 -12.59 -2.42 3.15
C VAL A 55 -12.18 -0.95 3.07
N TYR A 56 -11.92 -0.46 1.87
CA TYR A 56 -11.49 0.88 1.56
C TYR A 56 -12.52 1.55 0.66
N ARG A 57 -13.19 2.61 1.17
CA ARG A 57 -14.07 3.46 0.36
C ARG A 57 -13.31 4.70 -0.07
N TYR A 58 -12.86 4.70 -1.32
CA TYR A 58 -12.10 5.81 -1.91
C TYR A 58 -13.00 6.91 -2.48
N SER A 59 -14.22 6.57 -2.87
CA SER A 59 -15.25 7.53 -3.29
C SER A 59 -16.65 6.91 -3.18
N PRO A 60 -17.73 7.66 -3.49
CA PRO A 60 -19.07 7.10 -3.63
C PRO A 60 -19.20 6.00 -4.70
N HIS A 61 -18.16 5.78 -5.53
CA HIS A 61 -18.19 4.82 -6.64
C HIS A 61 -17.01 3.85 -6.62
N HIS A 62 -16.11 3.92 -5.64
CA HIS A 62 -14.93 3.07 -5.56
C HIS A 62 -14.83 2.45 -4.16
N LEU A 63 -15.14 1.16 -4.08
CA LEU A 63 -15.07 0.35 -2.87
C LEU A 63 -14.23 -0.90 -3.15
N TYR A 64 -13.16 -1.08 -2.40
CA TYR A 64 -12.25 -2.20 -2.56
C TYR A 64 -12.05 -2.90 -1.23
N GLU A 65 -11.85 -4.21 -1.27
CA GLU A 65 -11.41 -4.98 -0.12
C GLU A 65 -9.95 -5.37 -0.29
N HIS A 66 -9.14 -5.23 0.76
CA HIS A 66 -7.79 -5.77 0.82
C HIS A 66 -7.68 -6.84 1.90
N VAL A 67 -7.00 -7.94 1.56
CA VAL A 67 -6.61 -9.03 2.45
C VAL A 67 -5.10 -9.11 2.45
N TYR A 68 -4.48 -8.86 3.61
CA TYR A 68 -3.03 -8.85 3.75
C TYR A 68 -2.52 -10.25 4.05
N VAL A 69 -1.88 -10.89 3.07
CA VAL A 69 -1.60 -12.33 3.11
C VAL A 69 -0.21 -12.64 3.71
N SER A 70 0.82 -11.88 3.30
CA SER A 70 2.21 -12.07 3.74
C SER A 70 2.98 -10.75 3.67
N SER A 71 4.30 -10.74 3.99
CA SER A 71 5.09 -9.50 3.85
C SER A 71 5.23 -9.04 2.40
N GLN A 72 4.99 -9.94 1.43
CA GLN A 72 5.18 -9.66 0.00
C GLN A 72 3.92 -9.80 -0.85
N ARG A 73 2.79 -10.25 -0.28
CA ARG A 73 1.54 -10.45 -1.03
C ARG A 73 0.34 -9.93 -0.27
N TYR A 74 -0.57 -9.32 -1.03
CA TYR A 74 -1.92 -9.02 -0.61
C TYR A 74 -2.89 -9.43 -1.73
N ALA A 75 -4.12 -9.75 -1.37
CA ALA A 75 -5.21 -9.92 -2.31
C ALA A 75 -6.14 -8.72 -2.25
N TRP A 76 -6.75 -8.39 -3.37
CA TRP A 76 -7.75 -7.35 -3.47
C TRP A 76 -8.97 -7.79 -4.27
N GLN A 77 -10.11 -7.17 -4.02
CA GLN A 77 -11.26 -7.23 -4.91
C GLN A 77 -11.99 -5.89 -4.97
N CYS A 78 -12.55 -5.58 -6.14
CA CYS A 78 -13.41 -4.42 -6.32
C CYS A 78 -14.85 -4.79 -5.99
N LEU A 79 -15.36 -4.25 -4.88
CA LEU A 79 -16.74 -4.41 -4.44
C LEU A 79 -17.67 -3.42 -5.15
N GLU A 80 -17.20 -2.23 -5.50
CA GLU A 80 -17.97 -1.19 -6.19
C GLU A 80 -17.02 -0.36 -7.08
N GLY A 81 -17.41 -0.13 -8.33
CA GLY A 81 -16.64 0.65 -9.30
C GLY A 81 -16.54 0.00 -10.67
N VAL A 82 -15.72 0.58 -11.55
CA VAL A 82 -15.54 0.13 -12.95
C VAL A 82 -15.03 -1.31 -13.02
N GLN A 83 -14.26 -1.75 -12.02
CA GLN A 83 -13.68 -3.09 -11.94
C GLN A 83 -14.52 -4.05 -11.09
N ARG A 84 -15.80 -3.75 -10.79
CA ARG A 84 -16.62 -4.56 -9.87
C ARG A 84 -16.57 -6.05 -10.21
N GLY A 85 -16.25 -6.87 -9.21
CA GLY A 85 -16.11 -8.33 -9.35
C GLY A 85 -14.73 -8.80 -9.80
N HIS A 86 -13.83 -7.88 -10.19
CA HIS A 86 -12.42 -8.20 -10.40
C HIS A 86 -11.68 -8.28 -9.06
N GLY A 87 -10.59 -9.03 -9.06
CA GLY A 87 -9.64 -9.13 -7.96
C GLY A 87 -8.39 -9.87 -8.41
N ASP A 88 -7.30 -9.68 -7.68
CA ASP A 88 -6.03 -10.35 -7.93
C ASP A 88 -5.20 -10.45 -6.65
N MET A 89 -4.06 -11.14 -6.74
CA MET A 89 -3.03 -11.18 -5.71
C MET A 89 -1.71 -10.59 -6.26
N ASP A 90 -1.30 -9.47 -5.67
CA ASP A 90 -0.19 -8.66 -6.17
C ASP A 90 0.91 -8.48 -5.14
N LEU A 91 2.05 -7.91 -5.56
CA LEU A 91 3.12 -7.59 -4.65
C LEU A 91 2.66 -6.50 -3.68
N SER A 92 2.85 -6.71 -2.38
CA SER A 92 2.67 -5.68 -1.34
C SER A 92 3.94 -5.41 -0.54
N THR A 93 4.05 -4.21 0.03
CA THR A 93 5.10 -3.83 0.99
C THR A 93 4.44 -2.99 2.08
N VAL A 94 4.70 -3.35 3.33
CA VAL A 94 4.17 -2.64 4.50
C VAL A 94 5.35 -2.13 5.32
N TRP A 95 5.32 -0.84 5.64
CA TRP A 95 6.24 -0.22 6.59
C TRP A 95 5.45 0.39 7.74
N LYS A 96 5.93 0.24 8.98
CA LYS A 96 5.36 0.92 10.14
C LYS A 96 6.04 2.27 10.30
N PHE A 97 5.23 3.32 10.34
CA PHE A 97 5.71 4.69 10.60
C PHE A 97 5.52 5.07 12.07
N ALA A 98 4.37 4.70 12.65
CA ALA A 98 4.06 4.80 14.06
C ALA A 98 3.02 3.72 14.42
N ASP A 99 2.66 3.62 15.70
CA ASP A 99 1.57 2.72 16.08
C ASP A 99 0.25 3.12 15.40
N GLY A 100 -0.42 2.15 14.77
CA GLY A 100 -1.61 2.40 13.95
C GLY A 100 -1.35 3.14 12.63
N LEU A 101 -0.12 3.56 12.30
CA LEU A 101 0.18 4.34 11.09
C LEU A 101 1.16 3.60 10.18
N TYR A 102 0.66 3.18 9.02
CA TYR A 102 1.39 2.29 8.11
C TYR A 102 1.48 2.87 6.72
N LEU A 103 2.67 2.76 6.12
CA LEU A 103 2.83 2.90 4.69
C LEU A 103 2.53 1.55 4.04
N PHE A 104 1.53 1.50 3.17
CA PHE A 104 1.19 0.34 2.35
C PHE A 104 1.38 0.66 0.88
N CYS A 105 2.17 -0.16 0.21
CA CYS A 105 2.43 -0.03 -1.22
C CYS A 105 2.11 -1.35 -1.91
N PHE A 106 1.49 -1.27 -3.07
CA PHE A 106 1.37 -2.42 -3.95
C PHE A 106 1.84 -2.12 -5.36
N ARG A 107 2.18 -3.17 -6.10
CA ARG A 107 2.50 -3.11 -7.53
C ARG A 107 1.80 -4.26 -8.24
N GLU A 108 1.02 -3.93 -9.25
CA GLU A 108 0.24 -4.90 -10.00
C GLU A 108 1.08 -5.64 -11.04
N PHE A 109 0.85 -6.94 -11.19
CA PHE A 109 1.52 -7.73 -12.22
C PHE A 109 0.90 -7.54 -13.60
N ARG A 110 -0.43 -7.39 -13.69
CA ARG A 110 -1.16 -7.36 -14.97
C ARG A 110 -1.22 -5.98 -15.60
N ILE A 111 -1.38 -4.95 -14.79
CA ILE A 111 -1.48 -3.56 -15.24
C ILE A 111 -0.26 -2.83 -14.68
N ALA A 112 0.33 -1.92 -15.45
CA ALA A 112 1.48 -1.14 -15.03
C ALA A 112 1.07 -0.06 -14.02
N VAL A 113 0.76 -0.46 -12.78
CA VAL A 113 0.34 0.41 -11.69
C VAL A 113 1.06 0.04 -10.40
N ALA A 114 1.53 1.04 -9.66
CA ALA A 114 1.91 0.93 -8.27
C ALA A 114 1.25 2.03 -7.44
N SER A 115 1.05 1.76 -6.15
CA SER A 115 0.49 2.72 -5.21
C SER A 115 1.42 2.98 -4.02
N VAL A 116 1.19 4.13 -3.38
CA VAL A 116 1.77 4.48 -2.09
C VAL A 116 0.67 5.05 -1.22
N TRP A 117 0.26 4.29 -0.21
CA TRP A 117 -0.79 4.66 0.74
C TRP A 117 -0.22 4.86 2.13
N LEU A 118 -0.66 5.91 2.81
CA LEU A 118 -0.53 6.08 4.24
C LEU A 118 -1.87 5.72 4.88
N HIS A 119 -1.92 4.58 5.56
CA HIS A 119 -3.07 4.10 6.31
C HIS A 119 -2.96 4.52 7.78
N ASP A 120 -3.91 5.31 8.25
CA ASP A 120 -4.18 5.54 9.66
C ASP A 120 -5.26 4.54 10.11
N LEU A 121 -4.81 3.47 10.76
CA LEU A 121 -5.61 2.43 11.40
C LEU A 121 -5.81 2.67 12.90
N GLY A 122 -5.46 3.86 13.39
CA GLY A 122 -5.77 4.32 14.73
C GLY A 122 -7.22 4.81 14.82
N TYR A 123 -7.42 5.97 15.44
CA TYR A 123 -8.77 6.54 15.62
C TYR A 123 -9.43 7.01 14.33
N GLN A 124 -8.65 7.44 13.33
CA GLN A 124 -9.21 8.09 12.15
C GLN A 124 -9.80 7.10 11.15
N LEU A 125 -9.21 5.90 11.03
CA LEU A 125 -9.60 4.89 10.04
C LEU A 125 -9.66 5.49 8.62
N MET A 126 -8.58 6.15 8.21
CA MET A 126 -8.44 6.87 6.95
C MET A 126 -7.22 6.44 6.18
N THR A 127 -7.26 6.60 4.86
CA THR A 127 -6.10 6.45 3.98
C THR A 127 -5.94 7.66 3.09
N THR A 128 -4.69 7.98 2.74
CA THR A 128 -4.34 8.97 1.72
C THR A 128 -3.11 8.50 0.96
N GLY A 129 -2.99 8.84 -0.31
CA GLY A 129 -1.93 8.29 -1.12
C GLY A 129 -1.97 8.68 -2.59
N ILE A 130 -1.15 7.95 -3.35
CA ILE A 130 -0.98 8.15 -4.78
C ILE A 130 -1.01 6.82 -5.54
N PHE A 131 -1.31 6.93 -6.83
CA PHE A 131 -1.03 5.92 -7.84
C PHE A 131 -0.04 6.46 -8.86
N LEU A 132 0.82 5.60 -9.35
CA LEU A 132 1.68 5.83 -10.51
C LEU A 132 1.51 4.67 -11.47
N GLY A 133 1.26 4.96 -12.74
CA GLY A 133 1.16 3.91 -13.75
C GLY A 133 1.18 4.41 -15.18
N LEU A 134 0.78 3.52 -16.09
CA LEU A 134 0.53 3.83 -17.50
C LEU A 134 -0.97 3.80 -17.77
N ASN A 135 -1.47 4.77 -18.54
CA ASN A 135 -2.86 4.78 -19.01
C ASN A 135 -3.04 3.86 -20.23
N GLY A 136 -4.27 3.79 -20.78
CA GLY A 136 -4.59 2.96 -21.95
C GLY A 136 -3.86 3.35 -23.24
N GLU A 137 -3.26 4.54 -23.30
CA GLU A 137 -2.43 5.03 -24.42
C GLU A 137 -0.93 4.77 -24.19
N GLY A 138 -0.56 4.19 -23.04
CA GLY A 138 0.83 3.98 -22.65
C GLY A 138 1.55 5.23 -22.12
N ALA A 139 0.83 6.32 -21.86
CA ALA A 139 1.39 7.52 -21.24
C ALA A 139 1.42 7.37 -19.71
N SER A 140 2.42 7.97 -19.07
CA SER A 140 2.51 7.94 -17.60
C SER A 140 1.41 8.79 -16.96
N GLU A 141 0.80 8.24 -15.93
CA GLU A 141 -0.24 8.88 -15.15
C GLU A 141 0.11 8.82 -13.66
N HIS A 142 -0.17 9.92 -12.96
CA HIS A 142 -0.02 10.03 -11.53
C HIS A 142 -1.26 10.68 -10.92
N SER A 143 -1.94 9.95 -10.04
CA SER A 143 -3.18 10.41 -9.40
C SER A 143 -3.07 10.34 -7.88
N ARG A 144 -3.86 11.18 -7.21
CA ARG A 144 -3.98 11.24 -5.75
C ARG A 144 -5.30 10.61 -5.33
N GLY A 145 -5.31 9.97 -4.18
CA GLY A 145 -6.51 9.37 -3.62
C GLY A 145 -6.53 9.43 -2.10
N GLY A 146 -7.70 9.17 -1.54
CA GLY A 146 -7.90 9.02 -0.12
C GLY A 146 -9.26 8.37 0.14
N GLY A 147 -9.49 7.92 1.37
CA GLY A 147 -10.73 7.21 1.67
C GLY A 147 -10.86 6.77 3.12
N HIS A 148 -12.00 6.19 3.42
CA HIS A 148 -12.30 5.58 4.72
C HIS A 148 -11.92 4.10 4.73
N ILE A 149 -11.40 3.63 5.86
CA ILE A 149 -11.05 2.24 6.11
C ILE A 149 -12.09 1.63 7.05
N TYR A 150 -12.56 0.44 6.71
CA TYR A 150 -13.49 -0.34 7.53
C TYR A 150 -12.85 -1.69 7.83
N PRO A 151 -12.25 -1.87 9.02
CA PRO A 151 -11.71 -3.16 9.42
C PRO A 151 -12.82 -4.21 9.52
N LEU A 152 -12.64 -5.36 8.86
CA LEU A 152 -13.61 -6.47 8.90
C LEU A 152 -13.20 -7.55 9.91
N GLY A 153 -11.91 -7.69 10.17
CA GLY A 153 -11.39 -8.66 11.13
C GLY A 153 -9.96 -9.08 10.85
N SER A 154 -9.52 -10.14 11.53
CA SER A 154 -8.21 -10.72 11.32
C SER A 154 -8.20 -12.24 11.49
N VAL A 155 -7.33 -12.90 10.75
CA VAL A 155 -6.94 -14.29 10.99
C VAL A 155 -5.62 -14.34 11.75
N ALA A 156 -5.47 -15.35 12.60
CA ALA A 156 -4.23 -15.64 13.30
C ALA A 156 -3.73 -17.02 12.87
N TYR A 157 -2.44 -17.12 12.57
CA TYR A 157 -1.81 -18.39 12.21
C TYR A 157 -1.28 -19.05 13.48
N PRO A 158 -1.73 -20.27 13.84
CA PRO A 158 -1.42 -20.88 15.14
C PRO A 158 0.03 -21.35 15.24
N ASP A 159 0.59 -21.89 14.15
CA ASP A 159 1.89 -22.56 14.17
C ASP A 159 2.94 -21.84 13.30
N ALA A 160 2.64 -21.67 12.00
CA ALA A 160 3.55 -21.09 11.02
C ALA A 160 3.04 -19.74 10.52
N GLN A 161 3.87 -18.70 10.60
CA GLN A 161 3.53 -17.36 10.13
C GLN A 161 3.87 -17.20 8.64
N PRO A 162 3.00 -16.58 7.81
CA PRO A 162 3.31 -16.25 6.42
C PRO A 162 4.52 -15.32 6.36
N VAL A 163 5.48 -15.63 5.49
CA VAL A 163 6.68 -14.79 5.30
C VAL A 163 6.36 -13.63 4.40
#